data_AF-J2KDC8-F1
#
_entry.id   AF-J2KDC8-F1
#
_cell.length_a   1.000
_cell.length_b   1.000
_cell.length_c   1.000
_cell.angle_alpha   90.00
_cell.angle_beta   90.00
_cell.angle_gamma   90.00
#
_symmetry.space_group_name_H-M   'P 1'
#
loop_
_entity.id
_entity.type
_entity.pdbx_description
1 polymer ?
#
loop_
_entity_poly.entity_id
_entity_poly.type
_entity_poly.pdbx_seq_one_letter_code
_entity_poly.pdbx_strand_id
1 'polypeptide(L)'
;MSEIEEIEARGGQGQVLDPETYRDSIGTMEQSGKRKWVFPRKPKGKYTNYRNIVSYILLVIYFTVPFLKINGNPFFLFNVIDREFFIFGQPFYPQDFFILTLGAIASLIFIIIFTIAFGRIFCGWICPQTIFMESIFRKIEYLIEGDRNKQMKLDRQEWNSEKIWKRSLKWTVYIIISLIITHFMLMYIVGYKEIFRIISEGPFAHPTNFIIMVLFTSAFYFVFAWFREQVCTLVCPYGRLQGVLIDKDTINVFYDFKRGENRSKWRKGEDRKAAGKGDCIDCHQCVVVCPTGIDIRDGQQLECINCTACIDACDEVMEKVGLPKGLIRYASENEIEKETRFKFTGRMKGFAVVLGLLVVFLGFLLYNRGEMEAKFIKPAGSTFFVRDGKITNTYNYTFLNKTNDKKVVTIKVIEPVHGEVIYSASSKIPVERDKISKGTINISFPENEMKLSKQNITIGVYDMKGKLIDSYQTYFEGPFKLQF
;
A
#
# COMPACT_ATOMS: atom_id res chain seq x y z
N MET A 1 14.02 -54.91 -21.78
CA MET A 1 15.48 -54.75 -21.97
C MET A 1 15.63 -54.17 -23.37
N SER A 2 15.98 -52.91 -23.62
CA SER A 2 16.64 -51.78 -22.97
C SER A 2 16.03 -50.53 -23.65
N GLU A 3 16.01 -49.29 -23.14
CA GLU A 3 17.04 -48.49 -22.50
C GLU A 3 16.34 -47.49 -21.57
N ILE A 4 16.75 -47.47 -20.30
CA ILE A 4 16.39 -46.43 -19.34
C ILE A 4 17.48 -45.38 -19.49
N GLU A 5 17.16 -44.27 -20.14
CA GLU A 5 18.06 -43.11 -20.20
C GLU A 5 17.99 -42.39 -18.85
N GLU A 6 19.09 -42.50 -18.12
CA GLU A 6 19.34 -41.94 -16.80
C GLU A 6 19.53 -40.42 -16.93
N ILE A 7 18.46 -39.65 -16.75
CA ILE A 7 18.56 -38.19 -16.65
C ILE A 7 19.08 -37.85 -15.25
N GLU A 8 20.35 -37.46 -15.21
CA GLU A 8 21.11 -37.02 -14.05
C GLU A 8 20.44 -35.78 -13.40
N ALA A 9 19.59 -36.01 -12.40
CA ALA A 9 18.94 -34.96 -11.63
C ALA A 9 19.95 -34.30 -10.67
N ARG A 10 20.56 -33.19 -11.09
CA ARG A 10 21.25 -32.25 -10.20
C ARG A 10 20.54 -30.90 -10.20
N GLY A 11 19.70 -30.68 -9.19
CA GLY A 11 19.24 -29.34 -8.82
C GLY A 11 17.86 -29.26 -8.18
N GLY A 12 17.82 -29.11 -6.85
CA GLY A 12 16.70 -28.51 -6.10
C GLY A 12 15.41 -29.33 -5.98
N GLN A 13 15.21 -29.93 -4.81
CA GLN A 13 13.94 -30.55 -4.40
C GLN A 13 12.74 -29.62 -4.64
N GLY A 14 11.78 -30.02 -5.48
CA GLY A 14 10.52 -29.30 -5.65
C GLY A 14 9.76 -29.48 -6.97
N GLN A 15 10.17 -30.38 -7.88
CA GLN A 15 9.38 -30.67 -9.09
C GLN A 15 8.55 -31.94 -8.87
N VAL A 16 7.25 -31.76 -8.67
CA VAL A 16 6.27 -32.85 -8.81
C VAL A 16 6.19 -33.15 -10.31
N LEU A 17 6.77 -34.28 -10.74
CA LEU A 17 6.88 -34.67 -12.15
C LEU A 17 5.53 -35.13 -12.75
N ASP A 18 4.58 -35.53 -11.90
CA ASP A 18 3.19 -35.83 -12.27
C ASP A 18 2.24 -35.22 -11.21
N PRO A 19 1.63 -34.06 -11.46
CA PRO A 19 0.63 -33.50 -10.55
C PRO A 19 -0.63 -34.37 -10.60
N GLU A 20 -0.85 -35.21 -9.59
CA GLU A 20 -2.08 -36.00 -9.43
C GLU A 20 -3.30 -35.10 -9.18
N THR A 21 -3.09 -33.89 -8.66
CA THR A 21 -4.15 -32.92 -8.36
C THR A 21 -3.86 -31.52 -8.90
N TYR A 22 -4.92 -30.73 -9.08
CA TYR A 22 -4.82 -29.31 -9.46
C TYR A 22 -4.03 -28.45 -8.46
N ARG A 23 -3.73 -28.98 -7.27
CA ARG A 23 -2.97 -28.29 -6.21
C ARG A 23 -1.46 -28.39 -6.39
N ASP A 24 -1.01 -29.34 -7.20
CA ASP A 24 0.41 -29.64 -7.42
C ASP A 24 0.99 -28.90 -8.64
N SER A 25 0.17 -28.11 -9.34
CA SER A 25 0.57 -27.35 -10.52
C SER A 25 0.06 -25.91 -10.46
N ILE A 26 0.84 -24.99 -11.05
CA ILE A 26 0.45 -23.58 -11.17
C ILE A 26 -0.26 -23.40 -12.51
N GLY A 27 -1.45 -22.78 -12.53
CA GLY A 27 -2.26 -22.63 -13.75
C GLY A 27 -1.56 -21.95 -14.95
N THR A 28 -0.49 -21.21 -14.68
CA THR A 28 0.34 -20.48 -15.66
C THR A 28 1.67 -21.17 -16.01
N MET A 29 1.88 -22.42 -15.61
CA MET A 29 3.10 -23.19 -15.87
C MET A 29 2.73 -24.58 -16.40
N GLU A 30 3.44 -25.02 -17.44
CA GLU A 30 3.36 -26.39 -17.93
C GLU A 30 4.14 -27.33 -17.00
N GLN A 31 3.84 -28.63 -17.06
CA GLN A 31 4.56 -29.67 -16.31
C GLN A 31 6.07 -29.67 -16.63
N SER A 32 6.44 -29.27 -17.84
CA SER A 32 7.84 -29.09 -18.27
C SER A 32 8.57 -27.91 -17.58
N GLY A 33 7.89 -27.15 -16.73
CA GLY A 33 8.38 -25.91 -16.13
C GLY A 33 8.33 -24.70 -17.07
N LYS A 34 7.87 -24.88 -18.32
CA LYS A 34 7.72 -23.78 -19.28
C LYS A 34 6.49 -22.93 -18.94
N ARG A 35 6.56 -21.63 -19.25
CA ARG A 35 5.44 -20.71 -19.04
C ARG A 35 4.29 -21.02 -19.99
N LYS A 36 3.08 -21.14 -19.43
CA LYS A 36 1.82 -21.18 -20.18
C LYS A 36 1.20 -19.78 -20.25
N TRP A 37 1.17 -19.19 -21.44
CA TRP A 37 0.57 -17.87 -21.65
C TRP A 37 -0.96 -17.92 -21.54
N VAL A 38 -1.53 -16.99 -20.77
CA VAL A 38 -2.98 -16.87 -20.58
C VAL A 38 -3.51 -15.75 -21.47
N PHE A 39 -4.50 -16.08 -22.30
CA PHE A 39 -5.22 -15.15 -23.16
C PHE A 39 -6.69 -15.07 -22.69
N PRO A 40 -7.02 -14.28 -21.66
CA PRO A 40 -8.38 -14.25 -21.15
C PRO A 40 -9.32 -13.55 -22.14
N ARG A 41 -10.50 -14.12 -22.33
CA ARG A 41 -11.56 -13.48 -23.11
C ARG A 41 -12.05 -12.22 -22.39
N LYS A 42 -12.32 -11.16 -23.14
CA LYS A 42 -12.83 -9.89 -22.60
C LYS A 42 -14.12 -10.12 -21.78
N PRO A 43 -14.09 -9.91 -20.46
CA PRO A 43 -15.26 -10.14 -19.62
C PRO A 43 -16.32 -9.05 -19.87
N LYS A 44 -17.59 -9.40 -19.69
CA LYS A 44 -18.75 -8.51 -19.80
C LYS A 44 -19.78 -8.92 -18.76
N GLY A 45 -20.34 -7.94 -18.05
CA GLY A 45 -21.38 -8.18 -17.05
C GLY A 45 -21.41 -7.11 -15.97
N LYS A 46 -22.26 -7.32 -14.97
CA LYS A 46 -22.52 -6.35 -13.90
C LYS A 46 -21.28 -6.14 -13.04
N TYR A 47 -20.62 -7.22 -12.61
CA TYR A 47 -19.46 -7.12 -11.73
C TYR A 47 -18.26 -6.52 -12.45
N THR A 48 -18.07 -6.86 -13.72
CA THR A 48 -17.04 -6.28 -14.59
C THR A 48 -17.24 -4.77 -14.74
N ASN A 49 -18.48 -4.30 -14.88
CA ASN A 49 -18.79 -2.87 -14.94
C ASN A 49 -18.46 -2.17 -13.62
N TYR A 50 -18.85 -2.73 -12.48
CA TYR A 50 -18.47 -2.18 -11.17
C TYR A 50 -16.97 -2.15 -10.96
N ARG A 51 -16.26 -3.21 -11.34
CA ARG A 51 -14.78 -3.27 -11.24
C ARG A 51 -14.12 -2.20 -12.10
N ASN A 52 -14.64 -1.97 -13.31
CA ASN A 52 -14.18 -0.89 -14.17
C ASN A 52 -14.38 0.48 -13.51
N ILE A 53 -15.55 0.75 -12.92
CA ILE A 53 -15.83 2.00 -12.21
C ILE A 53 -14.84 2.20 -11.05
N VAL A 54 -14.66 1.19 -10.19
CA VAL A 54 -13.71 1.25 -9.07
C VAL A 54 -12.29 1.51 -9.58
N SER A 55 -11.86 0.80 -10.62
CA SER A 55 -10.54 1.00 -11.22
C SER A 55 -10.36 2.41 -11.77
N TYR A 56 -11.37 2.97 -12.45
CA TYR A 56 -11.30 4.34 -12.97
C TYR A 56 -11.23 5.38 -11.85
N ILE A 57 -12.02 5.22 -10.79
CA ILE A 57 -11.96 6.09 -9.62
C ILE A 57 -10.56 6.05 -8.99
N LEU A 58 -9.99 4.85 -8.78
CA LEU A 58 -8.66 4.70 -8.20
C LEU A 58 -7.56 5.29 -9.09
N LEU A 59 -7.66 5.13 -10.41
CA LEU A 59 -6.72 5.75 -11.36
C LEU A 59 -6.83 7.28 -11.35
N VAL A 60 -8.05 7.84 -11.30
CA VAL A 60 -8.24 9.29 -11.18
C VAL A 60 -7.63 9.81 -9.89
N ILE A 61 -7.85 9.12 -8.76
CA ILE A 61 -7.22 9.46 -7.48
C ILE A 61 -5.68 9.41 -7.61
N TYR A 62 -5.15 8.35 -8.22
CA TYR A 62 -3.71 8.17 -8.42
C TYR A 62 -3.07 9.31 -9.23
N PHE A 63 -3.71 9.75 -10.31
CA PHE A 63 -3.18 10.85 -11.13
C PHE A 63 -3.45 12.24 -10.53
N THR A 64 -4.42 12.38 -9.63
CA THR A 64 -4.81 13.72 -9.10
C THR A 64 -4.10 14.05 -7.79
N VAL A 65 -3.94 13.08 -6.89
CA VAL A 65 -3.43 13.31 -5.52
C VAL A 65 -2.06 14.00 -5.47
N PRO A 66 -1.07 13.69 -6.33
CA PRO A 66 0.25 14.36 -6.27
C PRO A 66 0.19 15.89 -6.48
N PHE A 67 -0.87 16.38 -7.12
CA PHE A 67 -1.06 17.81 -7.37
C PHE A 67 -1.89 18.50 -6.29
N LEU A 68 -2.60 17.74 -5.45
CA LEU A 68 -3.44 18.29 -4.40
C LEU A 68 -2.58 18.88 -3.28
N LYS A 69 -2.97 20.07 -2.83
CA LYS A 69 -2.36 20.75 -1.70
C LYS A 69 -3.41 21.17 -0.69
N ILE A 70 -3.09 21.01 0.58
CA ILE A 70 -3.88 21.50 1.70
C ILE A 70 -3.00 22.51 2.43
N ASN A 71 -3.47 23.74 2.60
CA ASN A 71 -2.72 24.83 3.25
C ASN A 71 -1.31 25.06 2.67
N GLY A 72 -1.12 24.79 1.38
CA GLY A 72 0.16 24.90 0.68
C GLY A 72 1.09 23.70 0.82
N ASN A 73 0.74 22.68 1.63
CA ASN A 73 1.50 21.45 1.79
C ASN A 73 0.95 20.34 0.87
N PRO A 74 1.80 19.44 0.33
CA PRO A 74 1.35 18.32 -0.48
C PRO A 74 0.34 17.45 0.29
N PHE A 75 -0.72 17.02 -0.36
CA PHE A 75 -1.72 16.14 0.26
C PHE A 75 -1.09 14.83 0.74
N PHE A 76 -0.23 14.24 -0.10
CA PHE A 76 0.55 13.06 0.23
C PHE A 76 1.96 13.21 -0.36
N LEU A 77 2.98 13.10 0.49
CA LEU A 77 4.38 13.07 0.07
C LEU A 77 5.15 12.15 1.03
N PHE A 78 5.87 11.18 0.46
CA PHE A 78 6.71 10.27 1.23
C PHE A 78 8.18 10.44 0.81
N ASN A 79 8.78 11.58 1.18
CA ASN A 79 10.15 11.89 0.82
C ASN A 79 11.11 11.34 1.88
N VAL A 80 11.61 10.14 1.61
CA VAL A 80 12.59 9.46 2.49
C VAL A 80 13.97 10.14 2.45
N ILE A 81 14.30 10.79 1.33
CA ILE A 81 15.62 11.42 1.11
C ILE A 81 15.76 12.64 2.02
N ASP A 82 14.78 13.54 1.98
CA ASP A 82 14.78 14.77 2.76
C ASP A 82 14.10 14.62 4.14
N ARG A 83 13.59 13.41 4.44
CA ARG A 83 12.86 13.08 5.68
C ARG A 83 11.61 13.93 5.89
N GLU A 84 10.96 14.30 4.78
CA GLU A 84 9.72 15.06 4.76
C GLU A 84 8.55 14.13 4.45
N PHE A 85 7.69 13.93 5.44
CA PHE A 85 6.50 13.10 5.30
C PHE A 85 5.27 13.97 5.45
N PHE A 86 4.44 14.05 4.41
CA PHE A 86 3.15 14.73 4.47
C PHE A 86 2.03 13.73 4.26
N ILE A 87 1.10 13.67 5.20
CA ILE A 87 -0.09 12.81 5.14
C ILE A 87 -1.31 13.68 5.41
N PHE A 88 -2.25 13.73 4.47
CA PHE A 88 -3.40 14.64 4.48
C PHE A 88 -3.01 16.12 4.65
N GLY A 89 -1.87 16.53 4.08
CA GLY A 89 -1.33 17.89 4.18
C GLY A 89 -0.69 18.24 5.53
N GLN A 90 -0.63 17.31 6.48
CA GLN A 90 0.03 17.50 7.76
C GLN A 90 1.48 16.99 7.69
N PRO A 91 2.48 17.78 8.12
CA PRO A 91 3.85 17.31 8.21
C PRO A 91 3.98 16.29 9.35
N PHE A 92 4.73 15.21 9.13
CA PHE A 92 5.13 14.25 10.15
C PHE A 92 6.65 14.26 10.27
N TYR A 93 7.13 14.49 11.49
CA TYR A 93 8.56 14.55 11.79
C TYR A 93 9.05 13.23 12.40
N PRO A 94 10.38 12.97 12.43
CA PRO A 94 10.94 11.76 13.01
C PRO A 94 10.54 11.51 14.48
N GLN A 95 10.19 12.55 15.22
CA GLN A 95 9.69 12.44 16.61
C GLN A 95 8.26 11.86 16.65
N ASP A 96 7.46 12.11 15.62
CA ASP A 96 6.11 11.56 15.47
C ASP A 96 6.13 10.17 14.80
N PHE A 97 7.31 9.59 14.58
CA PHE A 97 7.47 8.29 13.91
C PHE A 97 6.77 7.15 14.66
N PHE A 98 6.61 7.25 15.98
CA PHE A 98 5.82 6.28 16.75
C PHE A 98 4.34 6.29 16.33
N ILE A 99 3.75 7.47 16.05
CA ILE A 99 2.37 7.60 15.56
C ILE A 99 2.25 6.96 14.17
N LEU A 100 3.22 7.22 13.28
CA LEU A 100 3.28 6.59 11.97
C LEU A 100 3.42 5.07 12.06
N THR A 101 4.25 4.58 12.98
CA THR A 101 4.48 3.15 13.22
C THR A 101 3.21 2.45 13.70
N LEU A 102 2.54 3.03 14.72
CA LEU A 102 1.25 2.52 15.18
C LEU A 102 0.19 2.57 14.06
N GLY A 103 0.18 3.63 13.25
CA GLY A 103 -0.69 3.76 12.09
C GLY A 103 -0.45 2.66 11.06
N ALA A 104 0.81 2.32 10.79
CA ALA A 104 1.19 1.22 9.90
C ALA A 104 0.76 -0.15 10.48
N ILE A 105 0.94 -0.37 11.78
CA ILE A 105 0.48 -1.59 12.47
C ILE A 105 -1.05 -1.72 12.39
N ALA A 106 -1.79 -0.63 12.68
CA ALA A 106 -3.25 -0.62 12.59
C ALA A 106 -3.72 -0.87 11.15
N SER A 107 -3.06 -0.29 10.15
CA SER A 107 -3.34 -0.51 8.74
C SER A 107 -3.09 -1.97 8.33
N LEU A 108 -2.01 -2.58 8.82
CA LEU A 108 -1.70 -3.99 8.60
C LEU A 108 -2.76 -4.91 9.21
N ILE A 109 -3.15 -4.67 10.47
CA ILE A 109 -4.20 -5.44 11.16
C ILE A 109 -5.55 -5.27 10.44
N PHE A 110 -5.86 -4.06 9.98
CA PHE A 110 -7.05 -3.80 9.16
C PHE A 110 -7.05 -4.65 7.88
N ILE A 111 -5.94 -4.69 7.15
CA ILE A 111 -5.81 -5.52 5.94
C ILE A 111 -5.99 -7.00 6.30
N ILE A 112 -5.42 -7.47 7.42
CA ILE A 112 -5.58 -8.87 7.88
C ILE A 112 -7.06 -9.18 8.17
N ILE A 113 -7.77 -8.33 8.90
CA ILE A 113 -9.21 -8.50 9.19
C ILE A 113 -10.02 -8.53 7.91
N PHE A 114 -9.77 -7.56 7.03
CA PHE A 114 -10.44 -7.47 5.75
C PHE A 114 -10.19 -8.73 4.92
N THR A 115 -8.99 -9.29 4.98
CA THR A 115 -8.62 -10.54 4.29
C THR A 115 -9.35 -11.75 4.88
N ILE A 116 -9.48 -11.85 6.20
CA ILE A 116 -10.22 -12.95 6.85
C ILE A 116 -11.72 -12.86 6.51
N ALA A 117 -12.26 -11.66 6.36
CA ALA A 117 -13.66 -11.45 6.03
C ALA A 117 -13.96 -11.72 4.54
N PHE A 118 -13.17 -11.10 3.67
CA PHE A 118 -13.47 -10.91 2.25
C PHE A 118 -12.44 -11.59 1.34
N GLY A 119 -11.55 -12.39 1.92
CA GLY A 119 -10.55 -13.16 1.22
C GLY A 119 -9.68 -12.28 0.33
N ARG A 120 -9.72 -12.57 -0.97
CA ARG A 120 -8.87 -11.93 -1.98
C ARG A 120 -9.54 -10.79 -2.74
N ILE A 121 -10.63 -10.23 -2.22
CA ILE A 121 -11.32 -9.10 -2.89
C ILE A 121 -10.35 -7.93 -3.15
N PHE A 122 -9.43 -7.64 -2.23
CA PHE A 122 -8.39 -6.63 -2.44
C PHE A 122 -7.58 -6.89 -3.73
N CYS A 123 -7.13 -8.14 -3.93
CA CYS A 123 -6.34 -8.55 -5.09
C CYS A 123 -7.08 -8.33 -6.41
N GLY A 124 -8.39 -8.55 -6.44
CA GLY A 124 -9.19 -8.43 -7.66
C GLY A 124 -9.70 -7.03 -7.98
N TRP A 125 -9.86 -6.17 -6.97
CA TRP A 125 -10.59 -4.91 -7.09
C TRP A 125 -9.76 -3.65 -6.82
N ILE A 126 -8.77 -3.73 -5.92
CA ILE A 126 -8.04 -2.55 -5.41
C ILE A 126 -6.54 -2.64 -5.73
N CYS A 127 -5.98 -3.85 -5.82
CA CYS A 127 -4.56 -4.08 -6.02
C CYS A 127 -4.01 -3.34 -7.25
N PRO A 128 -2.98 -2.48 -7.11
CA PRO A 128 -2.41 -1.74 -8.22
C PRO A 128 -1.95 -2.62 -9.38
N GLN A 129 -1.37 -3.80 -9.07
CA GLN A 129 -0.94 -4.77 -10.08
C GLN A 129 -2.11 -5.19 -10.97
N THR A 130 -3.24 -5.55 -10.37
CA THR A 130 -4.44 -5.97 -11.10
C THR A 130 -5.09 -4.80 -11.84
N ILE A 131 -5.18 -3.62 -11.22
CA ILE A 131 -5.77 -2.43 -11.86
C ILE A 131 -5.01 -2.06 -13.12
N PHE A 132 -3.67 -1.94 -13.05
CA PHE A 132 -2.87 -1.61 -14.22
C PHE A 132 -2.96 -2.74 -15.27
N MET A 133 -2.79 -4.00 -14.87
CA MET A 133 -2.88 -5.13 -15.81
C MET A 133 -4.23 -5.20 -16.52
N GLU A 134 -5.34 -5.22 -15.77
CA GLU A 134 -6.69 -5.48 -16.31
C GLU A 134 -7.31 -4.25 -16.94
N SER A 135 -7.17 -3.07 -16.32
CA SER A 135 -7.87 -1.86 -16.76
C SER A 135 -7.08 -1.04 -17.77
N ILE A 136 -5.75 -1.21 -17.86
CA ILE A 136 -4.91 -0.47 -18.80
C ILE A 136 -4.31 -1.44 -19.84
N PHE A 137 -3.33 -2.25 -19.45
CA PHE A 137 -2.53 -3.05 -20.38
C PHE A 137 -3.38 -4.04 -21.19
N ARG A 138 -4.26 -4.80 -20.53
CA ARG A 138 -5.11 -5.80 -21.17
C ARG A 138 -6.22 -5.18 -22.03
N LYS A 139 -6.76 -4.00 -21.68
CA LYS A 139 -7.68 -3.26 -22.56
C LYS A 139 -6.99 -2.79 -23.83
N ILE A 140 -5.73 -2.36 -23.75
CA ILE A 140 -4.93 -1.98 -24.90
C ILE A 140 -4.62 -3.18 -25.78
N GLU A 141 -4.29 -4.34 -25.21
CA GLU A 141 -4.16 -5.59 -25.96
C GLU A 141 -5.46 -5.94 -26.70
N TYR A 142 -6.62 -5.81 -26.06
CA TYR A 142 -7.89 -6.04 -26.72
C TYR A 142 -8.16 -5.07 -27.87
N LEU A 143 -7.66 -3.83 -27.78
CA LEU A 143 -7.80 -2.82 -28.85
C LEU A 143 -6.86 -3.10 -30.03
N ILE A 144 -5.62 -3.52 -29.77
CA ILE A 144 -4.59 -3.72 -30.81
C ILE A 144 -4.67 -5.14 -31.44
N GLU A 145 -4.70 -6.17 -30.60
CA GLU A 145 -4.60 -7.58 -31.02
C GLU A 145 -5.98 -8.27 -31.10
N GLY A 146 -7.00 -7.70 -30.46
CA GLY A 146 -8.36 -8.25 -30.40
C GLY A 146 -8.60 -9.15 -29.20
N ASP A 147 -9.75 -9.84 -29.18
CA ASP A 147 -10.13 -10.77 -28.11
C ASP A 147 -9.35 -12.10 -28.18
N ARG A 148 -9.49 -12.98 -27.18
CA ARG A 148 -8.74 -14.22 -26.98
C ARG A 148 -8.37 -14.99 -28.26
N ASN A 149 -9.35 -15.33 -29.10
CA ASN A 149 -9.09 -16.14 -30.30
C ASN A 149 -8.18 -15.44 -31.31
N LYS A 150 -8.31 -14.11 -31.45
CA LYS A 150 -7.44 -13.32 -32.33
C LYS A 150 -6.02 -13.24 -31.76
N GLN A 151 -5.88 -13.08 -30.45
CA GLN A 151 -4.57 -13.09 -29.78
C GLN A 151 -3.87 -14.43 -29.93
N MET A 152 -4.56 -15.55 -29.68
CA MET A 152 -4.01 -16.89 -29.85
C MET A 152 -3.61 -17.18 -31.30
N LYS A 153 -4.42 -16.72 -32.27
CA LYS A 153 -4.09 -16.85 -33.70
C LYS A 153 -2.85 -16.03 -34.06
N LEU A 154 -2.78 -14.77 -33.62
CA LEU A 154 -1.65 -13.88 -33.87
C LEU A 154 -0.36 -14.41 -33.24
N ASP A 155 -0.46 -15.06 -32.07
CA ASP A 155 0.68 -15.64 -31.38
C ASP A 155 1.29 -16.81 -32.15
N ARG A 156 0.43 -17.70 -32.68
CA ARG A 156 0.82 -18.87 -33.49
C ARG A 156 1.22 -18.55 -34.92
N GLN A 157 0.80 -17.40 -35.45
CA GLN A 157 1.12 -16.95 -36.79
C GLN A 157 2.61 -16.65 -36.93
N GLU A 158 3.19 -16.88 -38.11
CA GLU A 158 4.57 -16.49 -38.42
C GLU A 158 4.77 -14.97 -38.35
N TRP A 159 6.03 -14.53 -38.26
CA TRP A 159 6.39 -13.12 -38.22
C TRP A 159 6.17 -12.44 -39.59
N ASN A 160 4.92 -12.08 -39.86
CA ASN A 160 4.53 -11.30 -41.03
C ASN A 160 4.36 -9.80 -40.69
N SER A 161 4.15 -8.97 -41.71
CA SER A 161 3.99 -7.51 -41.55
C SER A 161 2.87 -7.13 -40.55
N GLU A 162 1.76 -7.88 -40.54
CA GLU A 162 0.67 -7.67 -39.59
C GLU A 162 1.10 -7.91 -38.14
N LYS A 163 1.79 -9.04 -37.88
CA LYS A 163 2.28 -9.40 -36.54
C LYS A 163 3.34 -8.41 -36.06
N ILE A 164 4.29 -8.03 -36.92
CA ILE A 164 5.33 -7.06 -36.59
C ILE A 164 4.70 -5.72 -36.22
N TRP A 165 3.76 -5.21 -37.03
CA TRP A 165 3.07 -3.95 -36.76
C TRP A 165 2.31 -3.98 -35.43
N LYS A 166 1.47 -5.00 -35.21
CA LYS A 166 0.67 -5.12 -33.98
C LYS A 166 1.54 -5.26 -32.73
N ARG A 167 2.60 -6.08 -32.78
CA ARG A 167 3.51 -6.28 -31.64
C ARG A 167 4.34 -5.04 -31.35
N SER A 168 4.89 -4.40 -32.39
CA SER A 168 5.64 -3.15 -32.26
C SER A 168 4.76 -2.05 -31.66
N LEU A 169 3.55 -1.85 -32.20
CA LEU A 169 2.59 -0.87 -31.67
C LEU A 169 2.27 -1.15 -30.19
N LYS A 170 2.01 -2.41 -29.83
CA LYS A 170 1.76 -2.79 -28.44
C LYS A 170 2.93 -2.43 -27.54
N TRP A 171 4.16 -2.82 -27.90
CA TRP A 171 5.34 -2.56 -27.08
C TRP A 171 5.63 -1.06 -26.94
N THR A 172 5.48 -0.28 -28.02
CA THR A 172 5.62 1.18 -27.97
C THR A 172 4.59 1.82 -27.04
N VAL A 173 3.31 1.43 -27.14
CA VAL A 173 2.27 1.94 -26.25
C VAL A 173 2.55 1.55 -24.79
N TYR A 174 3.03 0.33 -24.55
CA TYR A 174 3.39 -0.14 -23.21
C TYR A 174 4.55 0.68 -22.61
N ILE A 175 5.55 1.04 -23.40
CA ILE A 175 6.66 1.90 -22.97
C ILE A 175 6.13 3.28 -22.58
N ILE A 176 5.30 3.91 -23.43
CA ILE A 176 4.74 5.25 -23.17
C ILE A 176 3.91 5.26 -21.88
N ILE A 177 3.07 4.24 -21.69
CA ILE A 177 2.22 4.15 -20.49
C ILE A 177 3.05 3.86 -19.24
N SER A 178 4.05 2.98 -19.36
CA SER A 178 4.96 2.70 -18.26
C SER A 178 5.69 3.97 -17.84
N LEU A 179 6.18 4.78 -18.79
CA LEU A 179 6.76 6.10 -18.52
C LEU A 179 5.77 6.98 -17.77
N ILE A 180 4.54 7.15 -18.26
CA ILE A 180 3.56 8.03 -17.59
C ILE A 180 3.32 7.56 -16.14
N ILE A 181 3.01 6.28 -15.93
CA ILE A 181 2.69 5.77 -14.60
C ILE A 181 3.89 5.90 -13.66
N THR A 182 5.09 5.53 -14.08
CA THR A 182 6.27 5.61 -13.20
C THR A 182 6.61 7.04 -12.81
N HIS A 183 6.45 8.01 -13.72
CA HIS A 183 6.66 9.42 -13.40
C HIS A 183 5.69 9.90 -12.32
N PHE A 184 4.40 9.56 -12.45
CA PHE A 184 3.41 9.86 -11.40
C PHE A 184 3.76 9.18 -10.07
N MET A 185 4.25 7.95 -10.11
CA MET A 185 4.68 7.24 -8.90
C MET A 185 5.83 7.98 -8.20
N LEU A 186 6.79 8.50 -8.97
CA LEU A 186 7.90 9.28 -8.44
C LEU A 186 7.46 10.63 -7.88
N MET A 187 6.38 11.24 -8.41
CA MET A 187 5.81 12.47 -7.84
C MET A 187 5.31 12.27 -6.40
N TYR A 188 4.91 11.06 -6.00
CA TYR A 188 4.54 10.75 -4.61
C TYR A 188 5.74 10.69 -3.66
N ILE A 189 6.97 10.52 -4.18
CA ILE A 189 8.20 10.40 -3.39
C ILE A 189 8.94 11.73 -3.37
N VAL A 190 9.21 12.29 -4.55
CA VAL A 190 10.07 13.48 -4.72
C VAL A 190 9.24 14.77 -4.82
N GLY A 191 7.95 14.67 -5.13
CA GLY A 191 7.07 15.81 -5.33
C GLY A 191 6.99 16.26 -6.79
N TYR A 192 5.81 16.70 -7.21
CA TYR A 192 5.53 17.02 -8.62
C TYR A 192 6.42 18.13 -9.20
N LYS A 193 6.74 19.17 -8.41
CA LYS A 193 7.58 20.30 -8.86
C LYS A 193 8.99 19.86 -9.20
N GLU A 194 9.56 19.00 -8.35
CA GLU A 194 10.92 18.53 -8.52
C GLU A 194 11.04 17.58 -9.70
N ILE A 195 10.03 16.73 -9.92
CA ILE A 195 9.97 15.89 -11.12
C ILE A 195 9.92 16.75 -12.39
N PHE A 196 9.08 17.80 -12.45
CA PHE A 196 9.06 18.71 -13.60
C PHE A 196 10.37 19.46 -13.80
N ARG A 197 11.05 19.83 -12.70
CA ARG A 197 12.37 20.46 -12.74
C ARG A 197 13.42 19.52 -13.33
N ILE A 198 13.50 18.28 -12.85
CA ILE A 198 14.41 17.25 -13.36
C ILE A 198 14.20 17.00 -14.85
N ILE A 199 12.93 16.93 -15.29
CA ILE A 199 12.60 16.74 -16.72
C ILE A 199 13.03 17.96 -17.55
N SER A 200 12.83 19.17 -17.04
CA SER A 200 13.12 20.42 -17.77
C SER A 200 14.62 20.72 -17.85
N GLU A 201 15.37 20.46 -16.79
CA GLU A 201 16.83 20.68 -16.72
C GLU A 201 17.61 19.60 -17.51
N GLY A 202 16.96 18.48 -17.83
CA GLY A 202 17.49 17.43 -18.69
C GLY A 202 18.37 16.40 -17.96
N PRO A 203 18.67 15.27 -18.63
CA PRO A 203 19.33 14.12 -18.03
C PRO A 203 20.78 14.39 -17.58
N PHE A 204 21.46 15.34 -18.22
CA PHE A 204 22.86 15.68 -17.90
C PHE A 204 23.00 16.49 -16.60
N ALA A 205 21.97 17.25 -16.21
CA ALA A 205 21.96 17.99 -14.96
C ALA A 205 21.70 17.08 -13.75
N HIS A 206 20.94 16.00 -13.94
CA HIS A 206 20.53 15.06 -12.88
C HIS A 206 20.78 13.59 -13.27
N PRO A 207 22.04 13.17 -13.53
CA PRO A 207 22.33 11.85 -14.06
C PRO A 207 21.85 10.72 -13.14
N THR A 208 22.02 10.85 -11.82
CA THR A 208 21.58 9.85 -10.85
C THR A 208 20.05 9.69 -10.85
N ASN A 209 19.31 10.80 -10.77
CA ASN A 209 17.84 10.74 -10.78
C ASN A 209 17.34 10.13 -12.08
N PHE A 210 17.90 10.55 -13.21
CA PHE A 210 17.52 10.04 -14.52
C PHE A 210 17.76 8.53 -14.65
N ILE A 211 18.93 8.02 -14.21
CA ILE A 211 19.21 6.58 -14.20
C ILE A 211 18.19 5.82 -13.35
N ILE A 212 17.84 6.34 -12.16
CA ILE A 212 16.82 5.73 -11.31
C ILE A 212 15.46 5.72 -12.01
N MET A 213 15.06 6.81 -12.68
CA MET A 213 13.80 6.86 -13.43
C MET A 213 13.76 5.84 -14.56
N VAL A 214 14.87 5.68 -15.30
CA VAL A 214 14.99 4.70 -16.39
C VAL A 214 14.92 3.27 -15.84
N LEU A 215 15.66 2.96 -14.78
CA LEU A 215 15.64 1.63 -14.15
C LEU A 215 14.24 1.30 -13.62
N PHE A 216 13.62 2.24 -12.92
CA PHE A 216 12.29 2.06 -12.36
C PHE A 216 11.23 1.86 -13.44
N THR A 217 11.29 2.66 -14.52
CA THR A 217 10.42 2.51 -15.68
C THR A 217 10.65 1.20 -16.42
N SER A 218 11.91 0.78 -16.58
CA SER A 218 12.26 -0.48 -17.25
C SER A 218 11.76 -1.69 -16.46
N ALA A 219 11.91 -1.66 -15.13
CA ALA A 219 11.38 -2.69 -14.24
C ALA A 219 9.84 -2.74 -14.31
N PHE A 220 9.17 -1.57 -14.27
CA PHE A 220 7.72 -1.48 -14.41
C PHE A 220 7.27 -2.04 -15.77
N TYR A 221 7.90 -1.61 -16.86
CA TYR A 221 7.62 -2.11 -18.21
C TYR A 221 7.78 -3.63 -18.28
N PHE A 222 8.88 -4.18 -17.77
CA PHE A 222 9.11 -5.62 -17.72
C PHE A 222 8.00 -6.36 -16.96
N VAL A 223 7.58 -5.82 -15.82
CA VAL A 223 6.50 -6.38 -15.00
C VAL A 223 5.19 -6.47 -15.77
N PHE A 224 4.79 -5.45 -16.53
CA PHE A 224 3.49 -5.45 -17.22
C PHE A 224 3.53 -6.01 -18.65
N ALA A 225 4.68 -5.92 -19.33
CA ALA A 225 4.86 -6.43 -20.68
C ALA A 225 5.12 -7.94 -20.70
N TRP A 226 5.93 -8.44 -19.76
CA TRP A 226 6.35 -9.84 -19.73
C TRP A 226 5.87 -10.57 -18.48
N PHE A 227 6.22 -10.12 -17.27
CA PHE A 227 5.99 -10.91 -16.04
C PHE A 227 4.51 -11.10 -15.68
N ARG A 228 3.68 -10.06 -15.83
CA ARG A 228 2.22 -10.03 -15.79
C ARG A 228 1.63 -10.70 -14.54
N GLU A 229 0.73 -11.68 -14.72
CA GLU A 229 0.08 -12.46 -13.67
C GLU A 229 1.06 -13.22 -12.76
N GLN A 230 2.30 -13.48 -13.19
CA GLN A 230 3.30 -14.16 -12.37
C GLN A 230 3.71 -13.35 -11.13
N VAL A 231 3.52 -12.01 -11.13
CA VAL A 231 3.68 -11.22 -9.89
C VAL A 231 2.82 -11.78 -8.78
N CYS A 232 1.55 -12.07 -9.10
CA CYS A 232 0.57 -12.44 -8.09
C CYS A 232 0.78 -13.87 -7.58
N THR A 233 1.28 -14.77 -8.43
CA THR A 233 1.45 -16.19 -8.10
C THR A 233 2.83 -16.52 -7.53
N LEU A 234 3.90 -15.85 -7.99
CA LEU A 234 5.28 -16.17 -7.62
C LEU A 234 5.91 -15.16 -6.65
N VAL A 235 5.66 -13.86 -6.82
CA VAL A 235 6.41 -12.80 -6.12
C VAL A 235 5.63 -12.17 -4.97
N CYS A 236 4.31 -12.09 -5.08
CA CYS A 236 3.47 -11.35 -4.15
C CYS A 236 3.43 -12.04 -2.77
N PRO A 237 4.06 -11.46 -1.72
CA PRO A 237 4.04 -12.07 -0.40
C PRO A 237 2.62 -12.08 0.19
N TYR A 238 1.82 -11.06 -0.13
CA TYR A 238 0.44 -10.97 0.33
C TYR A 238 -0.43 -12.12 -0.21
N GLY A 239 -0.34 -12.43 -1.51
CA GLY A 239 -1.08 -13.56 -2.10
C GLY A 239 -0.71 -14.90 -1.48
N ARG A 240 0.54 -15.08 -1.06
CA ARG A 240 1.00 -16.31 -0.37
C ARG A 240 0.54 -16.36 1.08
N LEU A 241 0.67 -15.25 1.82
CA LEU A 241 0.19 -15.13 3.21
C LEU A 241 -1.34 -15.32 3.31
N GLN A 242 -2.09 -14.89 2.29
CA GLN A 242 -3.52 -15.11 2.21
C GLN A 242 -3.91 -16.60 2.26
N GLY A 243 -3.05 -17.52 1.79
CA GLY A 243 -3.32 -18.96 1.90
C GLY A 243 -3.40 -19.46 3.35
N VAL A 244 -2.75 -18.79 4.29
CA VAL A 244 -2.78 -19.11 5.73
C VAL A 244 -3.88 -18.33 6.46
N LEU A 245 -4.23 -17.15 5.96
CA LEU A 245 -5.22 -16.29 6.60
C LEU A 245 -6.66 -16.68 6.25
N ILE A 246 -6.89 -17.25 5.06
CA ILE A 246 -8.21 -17.65 4.58
C ILE A 246 -8.63 -18.98 5.20
N ASP A 247 -9.87 -19.06 5.64
CA ASP A 247 -10.51 -20.26 6.20
C ASP A 247 -11.83 -20.59 5.46
N LYS A 248 -12.48 -21.69 5.86
CA LYS A 248 -13.76 -22.14 5.28
C LYS A 248 -14.93 -21.17 5.48
N ASP A 249 -14.78 -20.18 6.36
CA ASP A 249 -15.79 -19.15 6.63
C ASP A 249 -15.54 -17.84 5.86
N THR A 250 -14.37 -17.69 5.27
CA THR A 250 -13.99 -16.50 4.50
C THR A 250 -14.77 -16.42 3.19
N ILE A 251 -15.31 -15.24 2.89
CA ILE A 251 -16.05 -15.01 1.64
C ILE A 251 -15.09 -14.95 0.47
N ASN A 252 -15.24 -15.85 -0.49
CA ASN A 252 -14.48 -15.91 -1.72
C ASN A 252 -15.39 -16.06 -2.95
N VAL A 253 -14.83 -15.91 -4.15
CA VAL A 253 -15.55 -16.34 -5.36
C VAL A 253 -15.51 -17.85 -5.38
N PHE A 254 -16.66 -18.49 -5.28
CA PHE A 254 -16.78 -19.94 -5.13
C PHE A 254 -17.77 -20.50 -6.15
N TYR A 255 -17.49 -21.71 -6.63
CA TYR A 255 -18.40 -22.50 -7.45
C TYR A 255 -19.27 -23.39 -6.56
N ASP A 256 -20.59 -23.30 -6.73
CA ASP A 256 -21.55 -24.10 -5.98
C ASP A 256 -21.54 -25.55 -6.50
N PHE A 257 -20.67 -26.36 -5.92
CA PHE A 257 -20.50 -27.77 -6.30
C PHE A 257 -21.73 -28.61 -5.95
N LYS A 258 -22.47 -28.29 -4.87
CA LYS A 258 -23.72 -29.01 -4.57
C LYS A 258 -24.76 -28.87 -5.67
N ARG A 259 -24.85 -27.68 -6.26
CA ARG A 259 -25.78 -27.37 -7.34
C ARG A 259 -25.24 -27.76 -8.72
N GLY A 260 -23.92 -27.66 -8.90
CA GLY A 260 -23.28 -27.75 -10.21
C GLY A 260 -22.73 -29.12 -10.59
N GLU A 261 -22.43 -29.99 -9.63
CA GLU A 261 -21.80 -31.29 -9.89
C GLU A 261 -22.73 -32.31 -10.56
N ASN A 262 -22.15 -33.37 -11.13
CA ASN A 262 -22.71 -34.14 -12.26
C ASN A 262 -22.83 -33.29 -13.54
N ARG A 263 -21.70 -32.66 -13.87
CA ARG A 263 -21.54 -31.74 -15.00
C ARG A 263 -21.83 -32.46 -16.31
N SER A 264 -22.64 -31.87 -17.17
CA SER A 264 -22.96 -32.48 -18.47
C SER A 264 -23.33 -31.43 -19.51
N LYS A 265 -23.00 -31.70 -20.77
CA LYS A 265 -23.32 -30.80 -21.89
C LYS A 265 -24.81 -30.47 -21.94
N TRP A 266 -25.13 -29.23 -22.28
CA TRP A 266 -26.50 -28.77 -22.42
C TRP A 266 -27.23 -29.50 -23.56
N ARG A 267 -28.47 -29.95 -23.30
CA ARG A 267 -29.39 -30.50 -24.30
C ARG A 267 -30.74 -29.79 -24.17
N LYS A 268 -31.28 -29.31 -25.29
CA LYS A 268 -32.55 -28.55 -25.31
C LYS A 268 -33.73 -29.49 -25.04
N GLY A 269 -34.63 -29.11 -24.14
CA GLY A 269 -35.83 -29.89 -23.81
C GLY A 269 -35.62 -31.03 -22.82
N GLU A 270 -34.42 -31.15 -22.22
CA GLU A 270 -34.14 -32.12 -21.17
C GLU A 270 -34.49 -31.56 -19.78
N ASP A 271 -35.22 -32.34 -18.97
CA ASP A 271 -35.31 -32.08 -17.53
C ASP A 271 -34.03 -32.58 -16.85
N ARG A 272 -33.13 -31.64 -16.58
CA ARG A 272 -31.82 -31.92 -15.96
C ARG A 272 -31.95 -32.47 -14.55
N LYS A 273 -32.95 -32.01 -13.78
CA LYS A 273 -33.16 -32.50 -12.41
C LYS A 273 -33.61 -33.95 -12.43
N ALA A 274 -34.55 -34.30 -13.31
CA ALA A 274 -34.98 -35.69 -13.49
C ALA A 274 -33.84 -36.60 -14.00
N ALA A 275 -32.95 -36.08 -14.85
CA ALA A 275 -31.78 -36.80 -15.33
C ALA A 275 -30.60 -36.84 -14.32
N GLY A 276 -30.77 -36.28 -13.11
CA GLY A 276 -29.75 -36.21 -12.07
C GLY A 276 -28.56 -35.31 -12.40
N LYS A 277 -28.63 -34.47 -13.44
CA LYS A 277 -27.55 -33.61 -13.93
C LYS A 277 -27.50 -32.29 -13.17
N GLY A 278 -26.29 -31.83 -12.85
CA GLY A 278 -26.07 -30.53 -12.24
C GLY A 278 -26.38 -29.36 -13.18
N ASP A 279 -26.47 -28.17 -12.59
CA ASP A 279 -26.72 -26.93 -13.33
C ASP A 279 -25.49 -26.52 -14.18
N CYS A 280 -24.29 -27.02 -13.88
CA CYS A 280 -23.12 -26.78 -14.72
C CYS A 280 -23.23 -27.51 -16.05
N ILE A 281 -23.27 -26.76 -17.15
CA ILE A 281 -23.36 -27.30 -18.51
C ILE A 281 -22.02 -27.64 -19.17
N ASP A 282 -20.93 -27.60 -18.39
CA ASP A 282 -19.56 -27.89 -18.85
C ASP A 282 -19.05 -27.02 -20.03
N CYS A 283 -19.50 -25.76 -20.10
CA CYS A 283 -19.15 -24.85 -21.21
C CYS A 283 -17.74 -24.23 -21.14
N HIS A 284 -17.03 -24.39 -20.01
CA HIS A 284 -15.70 -23.84 -19.74
C HIS A 284 -15.54 -22.31 -19.88
N GLN A 285 -16.64 -21.55 -19.98
CA GLN A 285 -16.56 -20.09 -20.13
C GLN A 285 -15.93 -19.40 -18.92
N CYS A 286 -16.12 -19.94 -17.71
CA CYS A 286 -15.49 -19.47 -16.48
C CYS A 286 -13.95 -19.55 -16.53
N VAL A 287 -13.39 -20.59 -17.16
CA VAL A 287 -11.95 -20.79 -17.34
C VAL A 287 -11.40 -19.84 -18.42
N VAL A 288 -12.18 -19.66 -19.50
CA VAL A 288 -11.79 -18.84 -20.65
C VAL A 288 -11.66 -17.34 -20.31
N VAL A 289 -12.46 -16.84 -19.38
CA VAL A 289 -12.40 -15.44 -18.91
C VAL A 289 -11.43 -15.24 -17.74
N CYS A 290 -10.91 -16.32 -17.16
CA CYS A 290 -10.06 -16.24 -15.98
C CYS A 290 -8.70 -15.61 -16.31
N PRO A 291 -8.32 -14.48 -15.69
CA PRO A 291 -7.06 -13.80 -15.99
C PRO A 291 -5.82 -14.57 -15.52
N THR A 292 -5.99 -15.53 -14.59
CA THR A 292 -4.92 -16.39 -14.06
C THR A 292 -4.98 -17.82 -14.62
N GLY A 293 -5.92 -18.10 -15.52
CA GLY A 293 -5.99 -19.38 -16.24
C GLY A 293 -6.44 -20.59 -15.42
N ILE A 294 -6.96 -20.37 -14.20
CA ILE A 294 -7.45 -21.43 -13.33
C ILE A 294 -8.86 -21.94 -13.70
N ASP A 295 -9.18 -23.15 -13.25
CA ASP A 295 -10.53 -23.70 -13.29
C ASP A 295 -11.20 -23.65 -11.92
N ILE A 296 -12.06 -22.64 -11.75
CA ILE A 296 -12.80 -22.40 -10.50
C ILE A 296 -13.67 -23.58 -10.04
N ARG A 297 -13.95 -24.53 -10.93
CA ARG A 297 -14.76 -25.72 -10.61
C ARG A 297 -13.96 -26.78 -9.84
N ASP A 298 -12.63 -26.68 -9.83
CA ASP A 298 -11.77 -27.58 -9.04
C ASP A 298 -11.69 -27.16 -7.56
N GLY A 299 -12.29 -26.01 -7.23
CA GLY A 299 -12.37 -25.46 -5.88
C GLY A 299 -11.45 -24.25 -5.69
N GLN A 300 -11.09 -24.00 -4.43
CA GLN A 300 -10.26 -22.85 -4.10
C GLN A 300 -8.80 -23.07 -4.50
N GLN A 301 -8.28 -22.18 -5.35
CA GLN A 301 -6.91 -22.20 -5.85
C GLN A 301 -6.15 -20.94 -5.43
N LEU A 302 -4.84 -21.07 -5.21
CA LEU A 302 -3.98 -20.00 -4.71
C LEU A 302 -3.74 -18.89 -5.75
N GLU A 303 -4.11 -19.10 -7.00
CA GLU A 303 -4.00 -18.12 -8.08
C GLU A 303 -5.30 -17.35 -8.31
N CYS A 304 -6.39 -17.74 -7.65
CA CYS A 304 -7.62 -16.97 -7.72
C CYS A 304 -7.40 -15.58 -7.09
N ILE A 305 -7.81 -14.54 -7.79
CA ILE A 305 -7.74 -13.14 -7.31
C ILE A 305 -9.12 -12.56 -6.99
N ASN A 306 -10.19 -13.36 -6.91
CA ASN A 306 -11.56 -12.92 -6.64
C ASN A 306 -12.05 -11.76 -7.54
N CYS A 307 -11.63 -11.74 -8.80
CA CYS A 307 -11.92 -10.65 -9.74
C CYS A 307 -13.31 -10.71 -10.39
N THR A 308 -14.12 -11.73 -10.08
CA THR A 308 -15.52 -11.95 -10.50
C THR A 308 -15.80 -12.13 -11.99
N ALA A 309 -14.78 -12.14 -12.86
CA ALA A 309 -14.98 -12.35 -14.29
C ALA A 309 -15.71 -13.66 -14.61
N CYS A 310 -15.43 -14.72 -13.84
CA CYS A 310 -16.10 -16.01 -13.96
C CYS A 310 -17.57 -15.99 -13.55
N ILE A 311 -17.98 -15.13 -12.59
CA ILE A 311 -19.37 -14.95 -12.18
C ILE A 311 -20.18 -14.41 -13.36
N ASP A 312 -19.74 -13.28 -13.92
CA ASP A 312 -20.42 -12.63 -15.04
C ASP A 312 -20.53 -13.59 -16.26
N ALA A 313 -19.45 -14.31 -16.59
CA ALA A 313 -19.46 -15.23 -17.71
C ALA A 313 -20.35 -16.46 -17.49
N CYS A 314 -20.44 -16.95 -16.24
CA CYS A 314 -21.32 -18.06 -15.91
C CYS A 314 -22.78 -17.62 -15.91
N ASP A 315 -23.09 -16.46 -15.34
CA ASP A 315 -24.45 -15.91 -15.31
C ASP A 315 -24.98 -15.60 -16.72
N GLU A 316 -24.14 -15.12 -17.63
CA GLU A 316 -24.51 -14.94 -19.04
C GLU A 316 -24.92 -16.27 -19.69
N VAL A 317 -24.21 -17.36 -19.38
CA VAL A 317 -24.55 -18.70 -19.88
C VAL A 317 -25.84 -19.21 -19.24
N MET A 318 -25.99 -19.07 -17.92
CA MET A 318 -27.19 -19.52 -17.18
C MET A 318 -28.45 -18.84 -17.69
N GLU A 319 -28.39 -17.53 -17.91
CA GLU A 319 -29.50 -16.76 -18.46
C GLU A 319 -29.89 -17.24 -19.87
N LYS A 320 -28.93 -17.58 -20.73
CA LYS A 320 -29.20 -18.09 -22.08
C LYS A 320 -29.84 -19.47 -22.10
N VAL A 321 -29.51 -20.33 -21.12
CA VAL A 321 -30.09 -21.68 -21.02
C VAL A 321 -31.35 -21.72 -20.15
N GLY A 322 -31.71 -20.61 -19.50
CA GLY A 322 -32.89 -20.50 -18.64
C GLY A 322 -32.72 -21.12 -17.24
N LEU A 323 -31.48 -21.26 -16.76
CA LEU A 323 -31.18 -21.72 -15.40
C LEU A 323 -30.98 -20.53 -14.45
N PRO A 324 -31.17 -20.70 -13.13
CA PRO A 324 -30.95 -19.63 -12.16
C PRO A 324 -29.49 -19.11 -12.19
N LYS A 325 -29.29 -17.82 -11.95
CA LYS A 325 -27.96 -17.21 -11.82
C LYS A 325 -27.25 -17.66 -10.53
N GLY A 326 -25.97 -17.32 -10.37
CA GLY A 326 -25.22 -17.53 -9.13
C GLY A 326 -24.72 -18.96 -8.91
N LEU A 327 -24.46 -19.72 -9.98
CA LEU A 327 -23.73 -20.99 -9.87
C LEU A 327 -22.28 -20.75 -9.43
N ILE A 328 -21.69 -19.64 -9.86
CA ILE A 328 -20.48 -19.07 -9.25
C ILE A 328 -20.91 -17.78 -8.55
N ARG A 329 -20.61 -17.63 -7.27
CA ARG A 329 -21.01 -16.47 -6.47
C ARG A 329 -20.00 -16.17 -5.38
N TYR A 330 -20.15 -15.01 -4.73
CA TYR A 330 -19.48 -14.78 -3.46
C TYR A 330 -20.14 -15.66 -2.39
N ALA A 331 -19.36 -16.58 -1.82
CA ALA A 331 -19.79 -17.48 -0.76
C ALA A 331 -18.55 -17.94 0.03
N SER A 332 -18.76 -18.41 1.25
CA SER A 332 -17.75 -19.21 1.95
C SER A 332 -17.90 -20.69 1.62
N GLU A 333 -16.86 -21.49 1.84
CA GLU A 333 -16.92 -22.94 1.62
C GLU A 333 -18.00 -23.57 2.52
N ASN A 334 -18.08 -23.15 3.79
CA ASN A 334 -19.12 -23.57 4.72
C ASN A 334 -20.53 -23.16 4.27
N GLU A 335 -20.70 -22.02 3.61
CA GLU A 335 -22.00 -21.61 3.07
C GLU A 335 -22.49 -22.56 1.97
N ILE A 336 -21.58 -23.07 1.13
CA ILE A 336 -21.92 -24.07 0.11
C ILE A 336 -22.08 -25.47 0.75
N GLU A 337 -21.13 -25.92 1.58
CA GLU A 337 -21.16 -27.24 2.21
C GLU A 337 -22.37 -27.42 3.13
N LYS A 338 -22.68 -26.43 3.97
CA LYS A 338 -23.70 -26.53 5.03
C LYS A 338 -25.00 -25.82 4.69
N GLU A 339 -25.06 -25.09 3.57
CA GLU A 339 -26.23 -24.29 3.16
C GLU A 339 -26.67 -23.26 4.23
N THR A 340 -25.72 -22.81 5.06
CA THR A 340 -25.95 -21.82 6.10
C THR A 340 -25.45 -20.44 5.68
N ARG A 341 -26.17 -19.38 6.06
CA ARG A 341 -25.73 -18.01 5.81
C ARG A 341 -24.42 -17.67 6.53
N PHE A 342 -23.65 -16.75 5.94
CA PHE A 342 -22.44 -16.20 6.53
C PHE A 342 -22.64 -15.74 7.99
N LYS A 343 -21.71 -16.12 8.88
CA LYS A 343 -21.67 -15.71 10.28
C LYS A 343 -20.32 -15.09 10.60
N PHE A 344 -20.34 -14.00 11.37
CA PHE A 344 -19.12 -13.33 11.81
C PHE A 344 -18.41 -14.19 12.87
N THR A 345 -17.28 -14.79 12.50
CA THR A 345 -16.57 -15.78 13.32
C THR A 345 -15.92 -15.16 14.56
N GLY A 346 -15.62 -15.97 15.57
CA GLY A 346 -14.94 -15.49 16.79
C GLY A 346 -13.58 -14.84 16.50
N ARG A 347 -12.85 -15.36 15.51
CA ARG A 347 -11.58 -14.79 15.02
C ARG A 347 -11.77 -13.40 14.44
N MET A 348 -12.81 -13.19 13.62
CA MET A 348 -13.15 -11.87 13.08
C MET A 348 -13.51 -10.87 14.19
N LYS A 349 -14.27 -11.31 15.21
CA LYS A 349 -14.60 -10.48 16.38
C LYS A 349 -13.35 -10.06 17.15
N GLY A 350 -12.47 -11.00 17.45
CA GLY A 350 -11.24 -10.74 18.19
C GLY A 350 -10.38 -9.67 17.51
N PHE A 351 -10.10 -9.83 16.22
CA PHE A 351 -9.31 -8.83 15.50
C PHE A 351 -10.07 -7.50 15.33
N ALA A 352 -11.38 -7.51 15.11
CA ALA A 352 -12.17 -6.27 15.02
C ALA A 352 -12.11 -5.43 16.31
N VAL A 353 -12.14 -6.09 17.49
CA VAL A 353 -11.97 -5.41 18.78
C VAL A 353 -10.57 -4.81 18.90
N VAL A 354 -9.53 -5.58 18.58
CA VAL A 354 -8.13 -5.11 18.63
C VAL A 354 -7.92 -3.90 17.70
N LEU A 355 -8.44 -3.98 16.47
CA LEU A 355 -8.40 -2.86 15.53
C LEU A 355 -9.14 -1.65 16.07
N GLY A 356 -10.33 -1.83 16.65
CA GLY A 356 -11.10 -0.76 17.26
C GLY A 356 -10.31 -0.05 18.37
N LEU A 357 -9.68 -0.80 19.27
CA LEU A 357 -8.82 -0.26 20.32
C LEU A 357 -7.62 0.51 19.75
N LEU A 358 -6.95 -0.03 18.72
CA LEU A 358 -5.82 0.63 18.08
C LEU A 358 -6.22 1.93 17.37
N VAL A 359 -7.35 1.95 16.67
CA VAL A 359 -7.85 3.15 15.98
C VAL A 359 -8.24 4.22 16.99
N VAL A 360 -8.91 3.85 18.09
CA VAL A 360 -9.25 4.79 19.17
C VAL A 360 -7.98 5.34 19.82
N PHE A 361 -7.00 4.49 20.12
CA PHE A 361 -5.72 4.92 20.70
C PHE A 361 -4.92 5.83 19.76
N LEU A 362 -4.89 5.52 18.46
CA LEU A 362 -4.28 6.38 17.44
C LEU A 362 -4.99 7.73 17.33
N GLY A 363 -6.32 7.74 17.34
CA GLY A 363 -7.11 8.97 17.35
C GLY A 363 -6.80 9.83 18.56
N PHE A 364 -6.65 9.21 19.73
CA PHE A 364 -6.24 9.90 20.96
C PHE A 364 -4.81 10.48 20.85
N LEU A 365 -3.84 9.73 20.32
CA LEU A 365 -2.48 10.22 20.11
C LEU A 365 -2.40 11.37 19.11
N LEU A 366 -3.19 11.31 18.03
CA LEU A 366 -3.28 12.39 17.04
C LEU A 366 -3.95 13.63 17.63
N TYR A 367 -4.96 13.47 18.49
CA TYR A 367 -5.61 14.58 19.17
C TYR A 367 -4.68 15.26 20.19
N ASN A 368 -3.93 14.47 20.96
CA ASN A 368 -2.95 14.98 21.92
C ASN A 368 -1.60 15.35 21.29
N ARG A 369 -1.49 15.31 19.96
CA ARG A 369 -0.29 15.75 19.26
C ARG A 369 -0.14 17.26 19.45
N GLY A 370 0.83 17.65 20.27
CA GLY A 370 1.14 19.06 20.52
C GLY A 370 1.37 19.84 19.22
N GLU A 371 0.90 21.09 19.20
CA GLU A 371 0.98 21.96 18.02
C GLU A 371 2.43 22.40 17.70
N MET A 372 3.33 22.31 18.66
CA MET A 372 4.73 22.69 18.54
C MET A 372 5.55 21.80 19.48
N GLU A 373 6.81 21.58 19.12
CA GLU A 373 7.75 20.90 20.00
C GLU A 373 8.95 21.84 20.26
N ALA A 374 9.29 22.01 21.54
CA ALA A 374 10.38 22.85 21.99
C ALA A 374 11.42 22.01 22.75
N LYS A 375 12.68 22.11 22.33
CA LYS A 375 13.81 21.45 22.99
C LYS A 375 14.84 22.46 23.43
N PHE A 376 15.34 22.29 24.65
CA PHE A 376 16.38 23.13 25.23
C PHE A 376 17.54 22.25 25.70
N ILE A 377 18.62 22.24 24.91
CA ILE A 377 19.76 21.35 25.13
C ILE A 377 20.99 22.20 25.39
N LYS A 378 21.77 21.86 26.42
CA LYS A 378 23.05 22.52 26.68
C LYS A 378 24.04 22.24 25.53
N PRO A 379 24.74 23.26 25.00
CA PRO A 379 25.84 23.03 24.05
C PRO A 379 26.91 22.11 24.64
N ALA A 380 27.49 21.24 23.83
CA ALA A 380 28.57 20.36 24.25
C ALA A 380 29.78 21.19 24.74
N GLY A 381 30.32 20.84 25.91
CA GLY A 381 31.43 21.58 26.54
C GLY A 381 31.05 22.90 27.22
N SER A 382 29.77 23.29 27.22
CA SER A 382 29.32 24.48 27.96
C SER A 382 29.10 24.17 29.45
N THR A 383 29.62 25.04 30.31
CA THR A 383 29.39 25.04 31.77
C THR A 383 28.63 26.30 32.17
N PHE A 384 28.43 26.51 33.47
CA PHE A 384 27.88 27.73 34.02
C PHE A 384 28.95 28.83 34.13
N PHE A 385 28.54 30.09 34.06
CA PHE A 385 29.38 31.24 34.39
C PHE A 385 28.68 32.11 35.44
N VAL A 386 29.47 32.67 36.35
CA VAL A 386 28.97 33.52 37.44
C VAL A 386 29.32 34.97 37.12
N ARG A 387 28.31 35.85 37.10
CA ARG A 387 28.48 37.28 36.89
C ARG A 387 27.45 38.03 37.73
N ASP A 388 27.88 39.06 38.45
CA ASP A 388 27.01 39.93 39.26
C ASP A 388 26.08 39.16 40.23
N GLY A 389 26.58 38.09 40.86
CA GLY A 389 25.80 37.26 41.80
C GLY A 389 24.72 36.38 41.15
N LYS A 390 24.70 36.28 39.82
CA LYS A 390 23.83 35.39 39.05
C LYS A 390 24.64 34.29 38.38
N ILE A 391 24.18 33.04 38.49
CA ILE A 391 24.72 31.91 37.75
C ILE A 391 23.96 31.86 36.42
N THR A 392 24.69 31.75 35.31
CA THR A 392 24.10 31.71 33.97
C THR A 392 24.53 30.46 33.24
N ASN A 393 23.57 29.78 32.63
CA ASN A 393 23.79 28.63 31.75
C ASN A 393 23.31 28.94 30.34
N THR A 394 24.02 28.41 29.35
CA THR A 394 23.67 28.54 27.94
C THR A 394 22.91 27.31 27.45
N TYR A 395 21.83 27.53 26.70
CA TYR A 395 21.02 26.48 26.08
C TYR A 395 20.80 26.79 24.61
N ASN A 396 20.96 25.77 23.77
CA ASN A 396 20.48 25.78 22.40
C ASN A 396 19.01 25.39 22.39
N TYR A 397 18.16 26.30 21.90
CA TYR A 397 16.77 25.97 21.66
C TYR A 397 16.58 25.45 20.24
N THR A 398 15.70 24.47 20.10
CA THR A 398 15.21 23.98 18.80
C THR A 398 13.70 23.93 18.87
N PHE A 399 13.07 24.73 18.01
CA PHE A 399 11.63 24.90 17.92
C PHE A 399 11.14 24.31 16.61
N LEU A 400 10.17 23.43 16.71
CA LEU A 400 9.54 22.77 15.58
C LEU A 400 8.06 23.13 15.55
N ASN A 401 7.67 23.93 14.57
CA ASN A 401 6.27 24.24 14.34
C ASN A 401 5.61 23.11 13.56
N LYS A 402 4.67 22.39 14.22
CA LYS A 402 3.92 21.29 13.61
C LYS A 402 2.59 21.74 13.00
N THR A 403 2.31 23.05 13.00
CA THR A 403 1.11 23.64 12.40
C THR A 403 1.40 24.26 11.04
N ASN A 404 0.33 24.40 10.24
CA ASN A 404 0.39 25.05 8.92
C ASN A 404 0.48 26.59 9.01
N ASP A 405 0.37 27.17 10.21
CA ASP A 405 0.38 28.61 10.43
C ASP A 405 1.71 29.07 11.02
N LYS A 406 2.15 30.28 10.66
CA LYS A 406 3.32 30.89 11.29
C LYS A 406 3.02 31.22 12.75
N LYS A 407 3.94 30.84 13.65
CA LYS A 407 3.85 31.15 15.08
C LYS A 407 4.96 32.10 15.50
N VAL A 408 4.67 32.96 16.47
CA VAL A 408 5.67 33.80 17.13
C VAL A 408 5.65 33.44 18.60
N VAL A 409 6.78 32.96 19.10
CA VAL A 409 6.85 32.41 20.45
C VAL A 409 7.82 33.19 21.33
N THR A 410 7.57 33.09 22.63
CA THR A 410 8.42 33.63 23.69
C THR A 410 8.77 32.52 24.69
N ILE A 411 9.90 32.65 25.36
CA ILE A 411 10.44 31.65 26.29
C ILE A 411 10.36 32.22 27.70
N LYS A 412 9.85 31.42 28.64
CA LYS A 412 9.86 31.75 30.07
C LYS A 412 10.26 30.53 30.88
N VAL A 413 11.00 30.75 31.95
CA VAL A 413 11.23 29.70 32.94
C VAL A 413 9.95 29.57 33.77
N ILE A 414 9.47 28.33 33.93
CA ILE A 414 8.31 28.02 34.79
C ILE A 414 8.82 27.74 36.20
N GLU A 415 9.84 26.89 36.31
CA GLU A 415 10.43 26.48 37.57
C GLU A 415 11.96 26.37 37.43
N PRO A 416 12.74 26.94 38.37
CA PRO A 416 12.37 27.86 39.45
C PRO A 416 11.82 29.22 38.99
N VAL A 417 11.05 29.90 39.86
CA VAL A 417 10.24 31.09 39.49
C VAL A 417 11.08 32.33 39.16
N HIS A 418 12.30 32.46 39.69
CA HIS A 418 13.16 33.65 39.49
C HIS A 418 14.19 33.49 38.35
N GLY A 419 13.92 32.63 37.38
CA GLY A 419 14.77 32.46 36.20
C GLY A 419 14.58 33.57 35.16
N GLU A 420 15.64 34.33 34.89
CA GLU A 420 15.65 35.33 33.82
C GLU A 420 16.18 34.72 32.52
N VAL A 421 15.44 34.90 31.42
CA VAL A 421 15.87 34.47 30.07
C VAL A 421 16.50 35.65 29.33
N ILE A 422 17.78 35.50 29.00
CA ILE A 422 18.56 36.47 28.24
C ILE A 422 18.65 35.98 26.79
N TYR A 423 18.07 36.76 25.88
CA TYR A 423 18.01 36.45 24.46
C TYR A 423 19.24 36.99 23.73
N SER A 424 19.83 36.18 22.85
CA SER A 424 20.99 36.60 22.04
C SER A 424 20.62 37.59 20.92
N ALA A 425 19.35 37.64 20.50
CA ALA A 425 18.90 38.49 19.41
C ALA A 425 17.56 39.19 19.71
N SER A 426 16.45 38.43 19.73
CA SER A 426 15.12 38.96 20.03
C SER A 426 14.36 38.03 20.96
N SER A 427 13.51 38.61 21.82
CA SER A 427 12.60 37.88 22.69
C SER A 427 11.42 37.25 21.94
N LYS A 428 11.11 37.74 20.73
CA LYS A 428 10.07 37.22 19.86
C LYS A 428 10.72 36.38 18.77
N ILE A 429 10.51 35.07 18.82
CA ILE A 429 11.11 34.13 17.88
C ILE A 429 10.03 33.73 16.86
N PRO A 430 10.10 34.22 15.61
CA PRO A 430 9.22 33.74 14.56
C PRO A 430 9.62 32.32 14.18
N VAL A 431 8.66 31.41 14.20
CA VAL A 431 8.81 30.04 13.72
C VAL A 431 7.87 29.89 12.54
N GLU A 432 8.48 29.94 11.35
CA GLU A 432 7.77 29.69 10.09
C GLU A 432 7.10 28.32 10.13
N ARG A 433 6.01 28.18 9.38
CA ARG A 433 5.30 26.90 9.23
C ARG A 433 6.26 25.80 8.78
N ASP A 434 6.05 24.60 9.29
CA ASP A 434 6.79 23.38 8.91
C ASP A 434 8.32 23.45 9.05
N LYS A 435 8.85 24.50 9.70
CA LYS A 435 10.29 24.77 9.81
C LYS A 435 10.79 24.64 11.24
N ILE A 436 12.07 24.31 11.31
CA ILE A 436 12.83 24.31 12.55
C ILE A 436 13.48 25.69 12.72
N SER A 437 13.21 26.34 13.85
CA SER A 437 13.96 27.51 14.30
C SER A 437 14.96 27.10 15.37
N LYS A 438 16.22 27.53 15.21
CA LYS A 438 17.30 27.24 16.15
C LYS A 438 17.94 28.53 16.61
N GLY A 439 18.40 28.53 17.85
CA GLY A 439 19.23 29.59 18.37
C GLY A 439 19.72 29.27 19.76
N THR A 440 20.28 30.28 20.41
CA THR A 440 20.89 30.14 21.73
C THR A 440 20.29 31.17 22.67
N ILE A 441 19.95 30.72 23.87
CA ILE A 441 19.53 31.56 24.99
C ILE A 441 20.43 31.31 26.19
N ASN A 442 20.53 32.32 27.04
CA ASN A 442 21.15 32.20 28.34
C ASN A 442 20.04 32.29 29.40
N ILE A 443 20.08 31.40 30.39
CA ILE A 443 19.17 31.45 31.53
C ILE A 443 20.00 31.75 32.76
N SER A 444 19.60 32.76 33.52
CA SER A 444 20.29 33.16 34.74
C SER A 444 19.39 33.05 35.96
N PHE A 445 19.92 32.47 37.03
CA PHE A 445 19.29 32.43 38.35
C PHE A 445 20.17 33.14 39.39
N PRO A 446 19.56 33.77 40.40
CA PRO A 446 20.27 34.22 41.58
C PRO A 446 20.97 33.05 42.29
N GLU A 447 22.18 33.28 42.82
CA GLU A 447 23.02 32.22 43.39
C GLU A 447 22.41 31.52 44.63
N ASN A 448 21.45 32.17 45.29
CA ASN A 448 20.74 31.66 46.47
C ASN A 448 19.66 30.62 46.15
N GLU A 449 19.17 30.54 44.90
CA GLU A 449 18.17 29.55 44.49
C GLU A 449 18.79 28.22 44.04
N MET A 450 20.08 28.23 43.73
CA MET A 450 20.81 27.06 43.24
C MET A 450 21.36 26.25 44.42
N LYS A 451 20.61 25.20 44.80
CA LYS A 451 20.98 24.32 45.92
C LYS A 451 21.83 23.13 45.51
N LEU A 452 21.68 22.67 44.27
CA LEU A 452 22.38 21.50 43.73
C LEU A 452 23.32 21.92 42.59
N SER A 453 24.43 21.18 42.45
CA SER A 453 25.34 21.37 41.31
C SER A 453 24.67 21.03 39.97
N LYS A 454 23.65 20.16 39.97
CA LYS A 454 22.73 19.94 38.87
C LYS A 454 21.31 19.96 39.40
N GLN A 455 20.51 20.91 38.94
CA GLN A 455 19.11 21.06 39.33
C GLN A 455 18.22 21.02 38.10
N ASN A 456 17.08 20.31 38.18
CA ASN A 456 16.13 20.30 37.07
C ASN A 456 15.42 21.65 36.99
N ILE A 457 15.26 22.15 35.77
CA ILE A 457 14.51 23.36 35.44
C ILE A 457 13.50 23.05 34.36
N THR A 458 12.36 23.75 34.39
CA THR A 458 11.30 23.60 33.40
C THR A 458 11.17 24.91 32.63
N ILE A 459 11.38 24.83 31.32
CA ILE A 459 11.32 25.97 30.41
C ILE A 459 10.03 25.87 29.60
N GLY A 460 9.19 26.88 29.65
CA GLY A 460 7.94 26.98 28.90
C GLY A 460 8.07 27.86 27.66
N VAL A 461 7.38 27.46 26.59
CA VAL A 461 7.22 28.24 25.36
C VAL A 461 5.79 28.72 25.26
N TYR A 462 5.62 30.02 25.09
CA TYR A 462 4.34 30.71 25.12
C TYR A 462 4.05 31.42 23.79
N ASP A 463 2.79 31.38 23.37
CA ASP A 463 2.29 32.19 22.26
C ASP A 463 2.19 33.67 22.67
N MET A 464 2.02 34.56 21.70
CA MET A 464 1.75 35.99 21.90
C MET A 464 0.52 36.27 22.78
N LYS A 465 -0.45 35.34 22.81
CA LYS A 465 -1.64 35.41 23.68
C LYS A 465 -1.38 34.94 25.12
N GLY A 466 -0.16 34.53 25.45
CA GLY A 466 0.22 34.02 26.77
C GLY A 466 -0.20 32.57 27.05
N LYS A 467 -0.71 31.84 26.05
CA LYS A 467 -1.01 30.40 26.17
C LYS A 467 0.29 29.60 26.14
N LEU A 468 0.47 28.70 27.10
CA LEU A 468 1.55 27.72 27.09
C LEU A 468 1.35 26.78 25.90
N ILE A 469 2.32 26.75 24.99
CA ILE A 469 2.30 25.89 23.80
C ILE A 469 2.98 24.56 24.11
N ASP A 470 4.16 24.61 24.73
CA ASP A 470 4.96 23.45 25.10
C ASP A 470 5.88 23.77 26.27
N SER A 471 6.37 22.74 26.95
CA SER A 471 7.33 22.87 28.05
C SER A 471 8.38 21.77 28.00
N TYR A 472 9.62 22.10 28.35
CA TYR A 472 10.74 21.17 28.32
C TYR A 472 11.48 21.19 29.65
N GLN A 473 11.68 19.99 30.22
CA GLN A 473 12.48 19.81 31.41
C GLN A 473 13.93 19.55 31.01
N THR A 474 14.86 20.32 31.57
CA THR A 474 16.30 20.17 31.38
C THR A 474 17.01 20.37 32.71
N TYR A 475 18.34 20.27 32.74
CA TYR A 475 19.12 20.51 33.94
C TYR A 475 19.89 21.82 33.85
N PHE A 476 20.12 22.44 35.00
CA PHE A 476 20.89 23.65 35.19
C PHE A 476 22.09 23.33 36.07
N GLU A 477 23.27 23.74 35.63
CA GLU A 477 24.51 23.52 36.36
C GLU A 477 24.83 24.73 37.24
N GLY A 478 25.21 24.45 38.48
CA GLY A 478 25.63 25.45 39.45
C GLY A 478 26.91 25.02 40.19
N PRO A 479 27.53 25.95 40.93
CA PRO A 479 28.68 25.66 41.75
C PRO A 479 28.29 24.64 42.83
N PHE A 480 29.15 23.64 43.04
CA PHE A 480 28.96 22.64 44.08
C PHE A 480 29.20 23.28 45.45
N LYS A 481 28.14 23.45 46.25
CA LYS A 481 28.23 23.87 47.65
C LYS A 481 28.10 22.62 48.53
N LEU A 482 29.15 22.27 49.26
CA LEU A 482 29.09 21.25 50.32
C LEU A 482 28.16 21.78 51.42
N GLN A 483 26.99 21.17 51.57
CA GLN A 483 26.18 21.35 52.77
C GLN A 483 26.84 20.56 53.89
N PHE A 484 27.61 21.24 54.74
CA PHE A 484 28.05 20.72 56.03
C PHE A 484 27.02 21.04 57.11
#